data_AF-A0A6J4JKQ7-F1
#
_entry.id   AF-A0A6J4JKQ7-F1
#
_cell.length_a   1.000
_cell.length_b   1.000
_cell.length_c   1.000
_cell.angle_alpha   90.00
_cell.angle_beta   90.00
_cell.angle_gamma   90.00
#
_symmetry.space_group_name_H-M   'P 1'
#
loop_
_entity.id
_entity.type
_entity.pdbx_description
1 polymer ?
#
loop_
_entity_poly.entity_id
_entity_poly.type
_entity_poly.pdbx_seq_one_letter_code
_entity_poly.pdbx_strand_id
1 'polypeptide(L)' 'MPNTHLRLEAVGIRGNGHMMMMEKNSSEVAGAIADWIEANLR' A
#
# COMPACT_ATOMS: atom_id res chain seq x y z
N MET A 1 19.03 4.92 -0.31
CA MET A 1 17.83 4.82 -1.16
C MET A 1 17.05 6.11 -1.04
N PRO A 2 16.60 6.73 -2.14
CA PRO A 2 15.70 7.87 -2.09
C PRO A 2 14.35 7.46 -1.50
N ASN A 3 13.64 8.41 -0.88
CA ASN A 3 12.29 8.16 -0.39
C ASN A 3 11.32 8.03 -1.57
N THR A 4 10.41 7.06 -1.48
CA THR A 4 9.33 6.85 -2.45
C THR A 4 7.97 6.85 -1.75
N HIS A 5 6.89 6.97 -2.53
CA HIS A 5 5.52 6.96 -2.02
C HIS A 5 4.65 6.00 -2.84
N LEU A 6 3.77 5.26 -2.18
CA LEU A 6 2.74 4.45 -2.80
C LEU A 6 1.38 5.12 -2.63
N ARG A 7 0.67 5.34 -3.74
CA ARG A 7 -0.71 5.84 -3.74
C ARG A 7 -1.65 4.66 -3.99
N LEU A 8 -2.46 4.30 -3.00
CA LEU A 8 -3.34 3.12 -3.05
C LEU A 8 -4.29 3.18 -4.26
N GLU A 9 -4.81 4.37 -4.59
CA GLU A 9 -5.72 4.56 -5.72
C GLU A 9 -5.08 4.30 -7.08
N ALA A 10 -3.75 4.44 -7.19
CA ALA A 10 -3.00 4.17 -8.40
C ALA A 10 -2.83 2.66 -8.65
N VAL A 11 -2.89 1.85 -7.59
CA VAL A 11 -2.86 0.38 -7.65
C VAL A 11 -4.26 -0.25 -7.51
N GLY A 12 -5.32 0.57 -7.69
CA GLY A 12 -6.70 0.10 -7.73
C GLY A 12 -7.40 0.00 -6.37
N ILE A 13 -6.67 0.18 -5.27
CA ILE A 13 -7.19 0.11 -3.90
C ILE A 13 -7.85 1.46 -3.56
N ARG A 14 -9.16 1.46 -3.31
CA ARG A 14 -9.96 2.68 -3.12
C ARG A 14 -10.87 2.58 -1.90
N GLY A 15 -11.22 3.74 -1.34
CA GLY A 15 -12.17 3.85 -0.22
C GLY A 15 -11.56 3.70 1.18
N ASN A 16 -10.24 3.48 1.29
CA ASN A 16 -9.56 3.44 2.58
C ASN A 16 -9.46 4.83 3.23
N GLY A 17 -9.76 4.90 4.53
CA GLY A 17 -9.50 6.05 5.38
C GLY A 17 -8.06 6.08 5.92
N HIS A 18 -7.81 6.95 6.90
CA HIS A 18 -6.48 7.07 7.52
C HIS A 18 -6.03 5.77 8.20
N MET A 19 -6.94 5.09 8.89
CA MET A 19 -6.68 3.83 9.59
C MET A 19 -6.83 2.62 8.64
N MET A 20 -6.23 2.69 7.45
CA MET A 20 -6.36 1.69 6.39
C MET A 20 -6.04 0.24 6.80
N MET A 21 -5.22 0.04 7.83
CA MET A 21 -4.90 -1.27 8.40
C MET A 21 -6.05 -1.93 9.18
N MET A 22 -7.07 -1.15 9.58
CA MET A 22 -8.26 -1.63 10.27
C MET A 22 -9.47 -1.79 9.33
N GLU A 23 -9.35 -1.36 8.08
CA GLU A 23 -10.45 -1.40 7.12
C GLU A 23 -10.71 -2.83 6.59
N LYS A 24 -11.88 -3.04 5.99
CA LYS A 24 -12.32 -4.37 5.51
C LYS A 24 -11.37 -5.02 4.50
N ASN A 25 -10.64 -4.21 3.75
CA ASN A 25 -9.66 -4.66 2.74
C ASN A 25 -8.21 -4.49 3.24
N SER A 26 -7.96 -4.51 4.55
CA SER A 26 -6.61 -4.36 5.12
C SER A 26 -5.60 -5.37 4.59
N SER A 27 -6.02 -6.61 4.26
CA SER A 27 -5.15 -7.60 3.62
C SER A 27 -4.70 -7.21 2.21
N GLU A 28 -5.57 -6.53 1.44
CA GLU A 28 -5.23 -6.00 0.12
C GLU A 28 -4.20 -4.86 0.23
N VAL A 29 -4.41 -3.96 1.19
CA VAL A 29 -3.46 -2.88 1.52
C VAL A 29 -2.10 -3.45 1.93
N ALA A 30 -2.09 -4.46 2.80
CA ALA A 30 -0.86 -5.11 3.25
C ALA A 30 -0.08 -5.76 2.10
N GLY A 31 -0.77 -6.41 1.16
CA GLY A 31 -0.15 -6.98 -0.04
C GLY A 31 0.53 -5.91 -0.90
N ALA A 32 -0.17 -4.81 -1.18
CA ALA A 32 0.42 -3.72 -1.97
C ALA A 32 1.64 -3.07 -1.31
N ILE A 33 1.67 -2.99 0.03
CA ILE A 33 2.84 -2.51 0.77
C ILE A 33 4.00 -3.50 0.67
N ALA A 34 3.74 -4.81 0.80
CA ALA A 34 4.77 -5.84 0.67
C ALA A 34 5.42 -5.82 -0.72
N ASP A 35 4.61 -5.79 -1.78
CA ASP A 35 5.08 -5.71 -3.16
C ASP A 35 5.92 -4.45 -3.40
N TRP A 36 5.49 -3.31 -2.83
CA TRP A 36 6.24 -2.06 -2.93
C TRP A 36 7.59 -2.13 -2.21
N ILE A 37 7.64 -2.74 -1.02
CA ILE A 37 8.90 -2.95 -0.29
C ILE A 37 9.85 -3.82 -1.12
N GLU A 38 9.39 -4.95 -1.65
CA GLU A 38 10.22 -5.86 -2.48
C GLU A 38 10.77 -5.15 -3.74
N ALA A 39 9.96 -4.33 -4.40
CA ALA A 39 10.39 -3.58 -5.58
C ALA A 39 11.48 -2.54 -5.29
N ASN A 40 11.58 -2.06 -4.04
CA ASN A 40 12.50 -0.99 -3.64
C ASN A 40 13.68 -1.48 -2.79
N LEU A 41 13.79 -2.78 -2.52
CA LEU A 41 14.85 -3.38 -1.67
C LEU A 41 16.21 -3.59 -2.38
N ARG A 42 16.44 -3.00 -3.56
CA ARG A 42 17.67 -3.15 -4.35
C ARG A 42 18.65 -1.99 -4.20
#